data_AF-A0A246RHN6-F1
#
_entry.id   AF-A0A246RHN6-F1
#
_cell.length_a   1.000
_cell.length_b   1.000
_cell.length_c   1.000
_cell.angle_alpha   90.00
_cell.angle_beta   90.00
_cell.angle_gamma   90.00
#
_symmetry.space_group_name_H-M   'P 1'
#
loop_
_entity.id
_entity.type
_entity.pdbx_description
1 polymer ?
#
loop_
_entity_poly.entity_id
_entity_poly.type
_entity_poly.pdbx_seq_one_letter_code
_entity_poly.pdbx_strand_id
1 'polypeptide(L)'
;MNWIARTGLLLRQRGPGTTTPLRAVLAALAVLVAGVAATFTVATPASAATTTICKSSPIPAGYVIVAEGSSASCPYSFPNTWTITTPSATSTTVVCKVSTIPPGYVILAEGSSASCPYSFPNTWTIKIPPTGSASVMCKASTLPSGFVIVAQGSSASCPYSFPNTWTITTPSTTGITVICSASPIPAGYVVVGTGSSASCPYSFPNTKSIRLP
;
A
#
# COMPACT_ATOMS: atom_id res chain seq x y z
N MET A 1 -0.72 101.92 -6.22
CA MET A 1 -1.98 102.68 -6.33
C MET A 1 -3.05 101.77 -6.90
N ASN A 2 -4.01 101.47 -6.04
CA ASN A 2 -5.43 101.32 -6.29
C ASN A 2 -6.01 100.74 -7.60
N TRP A 3 -6.79 99.65 -7.43
CA TRP A 3 -8.22 99.51 -7.83
C TRP A 3 -8.45 99.32 -9.36
N ILE A 4 -9.35 98.50 -9.91
CA ILE A 4 -10.72 98.08 -9.56
C ILE A 4 -11.09 96.84 -10.39
N ALA A 5 -11.82 95.92 -9.76
CA ALA A 5 -12.66 94.91 -10.41
C ALA A 5 -14.06 95.47 -10.67
N ARG A 6 -14.72 95.10 -11.78
CA ARG A 6 -16.17 95.23 -12.06
C ARG A 6 -16.42 94.77 -13.52
N THR A 7 -17.50 94.14 -13.95
CA THR A 7 -18.68 93.45 -13.37
C THR A 7 -19.48 92.91 -14.57
N GLY A 8 -20.10 91.74 -14.44
CA GLY A 8 -21.33 91.33 -15.15
C GLY A 8 -21.19 90.96 -16.65
N LEU A 9 -22.07 90.19 -17.28
CA LEU A 9 -23.25 89.42 -16.89
C LEU A 9 -23.67 88.61 -18.16
N LEU A 10 -24.30 87.44 -17.96
CA LEU A 10 -25.21 86.71 -18.87
C LEU A 10 -24.68 85.73 -19.94
N LEU A 11 -25.12 84.46 -19.74
CA LEU A 11 -25.78 83.52 -20.67
C LEU A 11 -25.08 83.28 -22.03
N ARG A 12 -24.78 82.05 -22.45
CA ARG A 12 -25.76 80.98 -22.76
C ARG A 12 -25.02 79.70 -23.22
N GLN A 13 -25.72 78.58 -23.08
CA GLN A 13 -25.43 77.17 -23.39
C GLN A 13 -24.64 76.84 -24.68
N ARG A 14 -23.79 75.79 -24.63
CA ARG A 14 -23.93 74.49 -25.37
C ARG A 14 -22.67 73.62 -25.27
N GLY A 15 -22.88 72.31 -25.07
CA GLY A 15 -22.12 71.26 -25.75
C GLY A 15 -20.87 70.68 -25.05
N PRO A 16 -20.81 69.37 -24.78
CA PRO A 16 -19.72 68.71 -24.06
C PRO A 16 -18.69 68.06 -25.01
N GLY A 17 -17.45 67.96 -24.53
CA GLY A 17 -16.36 67.19 -25.15
C GLY A 17 -15.04 67.53 -24.47
N THR A 18 -14.67 66.85 -23.38
CA THR A 18 -13.58 65.83 -23.33
C THR A 18 -12.34 66.31 -24.09
N THR A 19 -11.21 66.63 -23.45
CA THR A 19 -10.33 65.64 -22.79
C THR A 19 -9.18 66.32 -22.03
N THR A 20 -9.02 66.07 -20.73
CA THR A 20 -7.76 65.91 -19.94
C THR A 20 -8.08 66.02 -18.45
N PRO A 21 -7.19 65.65 -17.52
CA PRO A 21 -6.28 64.51 -17.44
C PRO A 21 -6.52 63.74 -16.12
N LEU A 22 -5.83 62.62 -15.94
CA LEU A 22 -5.34 62.09 -14.65
C LEU A 22 -5.93 62.67 -13.35
N ARG A 23 -6.66 61.84 -12.60
CA ARG A 23 -6.54 61.56 -11.14
C ARG A 23 -7.88 61.54 -10.42
N ALA A 24 -8.05 60.43 -9.67
CA ALA A 24 -9.02 60.21 -8.59
C ALA A 24 -10.47 60.17 -9.08
N VAL A 25 -11.25 59.12 -8.81
CA VAL A 25 -11.64 58.68 -7.48
C VAL A 25 -12.19 57.26 -7.59
N LEU A 26 -11.92 56.47 -6.55
CA LEU A 26 -12.50 55.18 -6.20
C LEU A 26 -13.93 54.93 -6.72
N ALA A 27 -14.16 53.80 -7.39
CA ALA A 27 -15.36 52.99 -7.19
C ALA A 27 -15.24 51.62 -7.89
N ALA A 28 -15.38 50.56 -7.11
CA ALA A 28 -15.98 49.28 -7.45
C ALA A 28 -15.44 48.49 -8.66
N LEU A 29 -14.78 47.36 -8.39
CA LEU A 29 -15.34 46.05 -8.72
C LEU A 29 -14.50 44.96 -8.03
N ALA A 30 -15.06 44.33 -7.00
CA ALA A 30 -14.54 43.10 -6.42
C ALA A 30 -14.74 41.97 -7.45
N VAL A 31 -13.68 41.60 -8.16
CA VAL A 31 -13.70 40.43 -9.03
C VAL A 31 -13.63 39.18 -8.17
N LEU A 32 -14.78 38.52 -8.05
CA LEU A 32 -14.94 37.17 -7.50
C LEU A 32 -14.02 36.20 -8.24
N VAL A 33 -12.90 35.85 -7.63
CA VAL A 33 -12.13 34.65 -8.04
C VAL A 33 -12.88 33.46 -7.48
N ALA A 34 -13.76 32.88 -8.30
CA ALA A 34 -14.34 31.58 -8.04
C ALA A 34 -13.21 30.53 -8.12
N GLY A 35 -12.61 30.23 -6.97
CA GLY A 35 -11.71 29.09 -6.81
C GLY A 35 -12.51 27.81 -6.99
N VAL A 36 -12.36 27.16 -8.14
CA VAL A 36 -12.81 25.80 -8.35
C VAL A 36 -11.97 24.91 -7.45
N ALA A 37 -12.50 24.58 -6.27
CA ALA A 37 -11.96 23.51 -5.45
C ALA A 37 -12.19 22.20 -6.21
N ALA A 38 -11.16 21.73 -6.91
CA ALA A 38 -11.15 20.37 -7.43
C ALA A 38 -11.18 19.43 -6.22
N THR A 39 -12.35 18.85 -5.95
CA THR A 39 -12.48 17.74 -5.02
C THR A 39 -11.72 16.57 -5.61
N PHE A 40 -10.50 16.33 -5.12
CA PHE A 40 -9.83 15.06 -5.34
C PHE A 40 -10.65 14.00 -4.64
N THR A 41 -11.51 13.31 -5.39
CA THR A 41 -12.08 12.05 -4.92
C THR A 41 -10.92 11.07 -4.80
N VAL A 42 -10.43 10.89 -3.57
CA VAL A 42 -9.54 9.77 -3.24
C VAL A 42 -10.29 8.52 -3.68
N ALA A 43 -9.75 7.82 -4.69
CA ALA A 43 -10.26 6.52 -5.09
C ALA A 43 -10.29 5.64 -3.83
N THR A 44 -11.49 5.24 -3.42
CA THR A 44 -11.64 4.17 -2.43
C THR A 44 -10.88 2.96 -2.95
N PRO A 45 -10.16 2.21 -2.10
CA PRO A 45 -9.48 1.00 -2.56
C PRO A 45 -10.53 0.14 -3.26
N ALA A 46 -10.26 -0.23 -4.52
CA ALA A 46 -11.11 -1.10 -5.30
C ALA A 46 -11.49 -2.28 -4.40
N SER A 47 -12.78 -2.36 -4.07
CA SER A 47 -13.28 -3.42 -3.22
C SER A 47 -12.95 -4.73 -3.94
N ALA A 48 -12.10 -5.54 -3.31
CA ALA A 48 -11.88 -6.90 -3.75
C ALA A 48 -13.24 -7.54 -3.99
N ALA A 49 -13.51 -7.97 -5.23
CA ALA A 49 -14.81 -8.52 -5.59
C ALA A 49 -14.97 -9.88 -4.89
N THR A 50 -15.45 -9.84 -3.65
CA THR A 50 -15.77 -11.04 -2.88
C THR A 50 -16.96 -11.70 -3.53
N THR A 51 -16.81 -12.96 -3.90
CA THR A 51 -17.87 -13.72 -4.57
C THR A 51 -17.91 -15.15 -4.06
N THR A 52 -19.05 -15.81 -4.24
CA THR A 52 -19.25 -17.20 -3.87
C THR A 52 -19.24 -18.06 -5.13
N ILE A 53 -18.44 -19.12 -5.12
CA ILE A 53 -18.37 -20.12 -6.19
C ILE A 53 -18.69 -21.51 -5.65
N CYS A 54 -19.17 -22.41 -6.51
CA CYS A 54 -19.27 -23.82 -6.17
C CYS A 54 -17.87 -24.42 -6.05
N LYS A 55 -17.67 -25.35 -5.11
CA LYS A 55 -16.36 -26.04 -4.94
C LYS A 55 -15.93 -26.85 -6.16
N SER A 56 -16.89 -27.22 -7.01
CA SER A 56 -16.66 -27.89 -8.28
C SER A 56 -15.98 -27.02 -9.33
N SER A 57 -15.97 -25.71 -9.14
CA SER A 57 -15.37 -24.75 -10.06
C SER A 57 -13.90 -24.47 -9.68
N PRO A 58 -13.01 -24.29 -10.66
CA PRO A 58 -11.64 -23.88 -10.38
C PRO A 58 -11.61 -22.48 -9.77
N ILE A 59 -10.69 -22.27 -8.83
CA ILE A 59 -10.45 -20.95 -8.23
C ILE A 59 -9.66 -20.10 -9.24
N PRO A 60 -10.14 -18.90 -9.61
CA PRO A 60 -9.40 -18.04 -10.54
C PRO A 60 -8.02 -17.64 -10.01
N ALA A 61 -7.08 -17.39 -10.91
CA ALA A 61 -5.74 -16.92 -10.54
C ALA A 61 -5.82 -15.60 -9.77
N GLY A 62 -5.05 -15.47 -8.70
CA GLY A 62 -5.01 -14.28 -7.84
C GLY A 62 -6.14 -14.20 -6.81
N TYR A 63 -7.10 -15.12 -6.82
CA TYR A 63 -8.12 -15.23 -5.77
C TYR A 63 -7.66 -16.15 -4.64
N VAL A 64 -8.18 -15.88 -3.45
CA VAL A 64 -7.99 -16.68 -2.24
C VAL A 64 -9.32 -17.05 -1.63
N ILE A 65 -9.37 -18.19 -0.94
CA ILE A 65 -10.56 -18.64 -0.20
C ILE A 65 -10.57 -17.98 1.18
N VAL A 66 -11.69 -17.35 1.53
CA VAL A 66 -11.90 -16.68 2.82
C VAL A 66 -13.01 -17.29 3.66
N ALA A 67 -13.88 -18.11 3.06
CA ALA A 67 -14.86 -18.89 3.79
C ALA A 67 -15.34 -20.13 3.01
N GLU A 68 -15.93 -21.06 3.74
CA GLU A 68 -16.71 -22.19 3.28
C GLU A 68 -18.21 -21.94 3.53
N GLY A 69 -19.06 -22.42 2.64
CA GLY A 69 -20.50 -22.31 2.79
C GLY A 69 -21.27 -23.44 2.12
N SER A 70 -22.58 -23.23 2.02
CA SER A 70 -23.53 -24.16 1.43
C SER A 70 -24.51 -23.41 0.53
N SER A 71 -24.76 -23.93 -0.66
CA SER A 71 -25.77 -23.41 -1.59
C SER A 71 -26.44 -24.55 -2.35
N ALA A 72 -27.78 -24.54 -2.37
CA ALA A 72 -28.57 -25.50 -3.13
C ALA A 72 -28.34 -25.39 -4.65
N SER A 73 -27.82 -24.25 -5.12
CA SER A 73 -27.47 -24.03 -6.53
C SER A 73 -26.17 -24.71 -6.96
N CYS A 74 -25.38 -25.23 -6.00
CA CYS A 74 -24.13 -25.90 -6.27
C CYS A 74 -24.28 -27.43 -6.16
N PRO A 75 -23.55 -28.20 -7.00
CA PRO A 75 -23.59 -29.66 -6.93
C PRO A 75 -22.91 -30.19 -5.65
N TYR A 76 -23.13 -31.48 -5.38
CA TYR A 76 -22.56 -32.25 -4.26
C TYR A 76 -23.08 -31.89 -2.85
N SER A 77 -22.71 -32.73 -1.89
CA SER A 77 -23.08 -32.59 -0.49
C SER A 77 -22.51 -31.31 0.14
N PHE A 78 -23.28 -30.75 1.06
CA PHE A 78 -22.82 -29.63 1.88
C PHE A 78 -21.65 -30.04 2.81
N PRO A 79 -20.69 -29.13 3.07
CA PRO A 79 -20.55 -27.80 2.49
C PRO A 79 -19.99 -27.85 1.05
N ASN A 80 -20.60 -27.08 0.14
CA ASN A 80 -20.36 -27.17 -1.30
C ASN A 80 -20.01 -25.84 -1.99
N THR A 81 -19.76 -24.77 -1.23
CA THR A 81 -19.29 -23.49 -1.78
C THR A 81 -18.00 -22.98 -1.14
N TRP A 82 -17.27 -22.15 -1.92
CA TRP A 82 -16.19 -21.30 -1.45
C TRP A 82 -16.58 -19.83 -1.60
N THR A 83 -16.33 -19.04 -0.56
CA THR A 83 -16.26 -17.58 -0.71
C THR A 83 -14.82 -17.22 -1.03
N ILE A 84 -14.62 -16.57 -2.17
CA ILE A 84 -13.32 -16.16 -2.67
C ILE A 84 -13.23 -14.65 -2.81
N THR A 85 -12.03 -14.10 -2.69
CA THR A 85 -11.77 -12.68 -2.91
C THR A 85 -10.36 -12.47 -3.44
N THR A 86 -10.06 -11.30 -4.00
CA THR A 86 -8.68 -10.89 -4.28
C THR A 86 -8.07 -10.31 -3.00
N PRO A 87 -6.92 -10.82 -2.52
CA PRO A 87 -6.32 -10.28 -1.31
C PRO A 87 -5.87 -8.83 -1.51
N SER A 88 -5.80 -8.08 -0.41
CA SER A 88 -5.41 -6.67 -0.42
C SER A 88 -3.94 -6.50 -0.79
N ALA A 89 -3.66 -5.62 -1.76
CA ALA A 89 -2.30 -5.29 -2.16
C ALA A 89 -1.56 -4.38 -1.14
N THR A 90 -2.28 -3.72 -0.22
CA THR A 90 -1.71 -2.71 0.69
C THR A 90 -1.90 -3.05 2.17
N SER A 91 -2.96 -3.81 2.49
CA SER A 91 -3.31 -4.23 3.84
C SER A 91 -3.16 -5.73 4.02
N THR A 92 -3.40 -6.22 5.22
CA THR A 92 -3.46 -7.66 5.47
C THR A 92 -4.76 -8.26 4.93
N THR A 93 -4.75 -9.57 4.66
CA THR A 93 -5.95 -10.34 4.33
C THR A 93 -5.93 -11.64 5.13
N VAL A 94 -7.05 -12.00 5.75
CA VAL A 94 -7.21 -13.30 6.40
C VAL A 94 -7.76 -14.27 5.36
N VAL A 95 -7.08 -15.41 5.20
CA VAL A 95 -7.45 -16.45 4.24
C VAL A 95 -7.53 -17.80 4.94
N CYS A 96 -8.37 -18.69 4.44
CA CYS A 96 -8.42 -20.07 4.93
C CYS A 96 -7.15 -20.82 4.52
N LYS A 97 -6.62 -21.70 5.37
CA LYS A 97 -5.40 -22.48 5.07
C LYS A 97 -5.53 -23.42 3.87
N VAL A 98 -6.76 -23.78 3.50
CA VAL A 98 -7.07 -24.54 2.28
C VAL A 98 -6.78 -23.74 1.01
N SER A 99 -6.71 -22.41 1.10
CA SER A 99 -6.35 -21.54 -0.01
C SER A 99 -4.85 -21.62 -0.30
N THR A 100 -4.51 -21.66 -1.59
CA THR A 100 -3.14 -21.37 -2.01
C THR A 100 -2.83 -19.89 -1.76
N ILE A 101 -1.62 -19.58 -1.28
CA ILE A 101 -1.16 -18.20 -1.09
C ILE A 101 -0.63 -17.66 -2.42
N PRO A 102 -1.13 -16.52 -2.94
CA PRO A 102 -0.66 -15.99 -4.21
C PRO A 102 0.82 -15.56 -4.15
N PRO A 103 1.54 -15.61 -5.29
CA PRO A 103 2.91 -15.13 -5.37
C PRO A 103 3.07 -13.68 -4.85
N GLY A 104 4.16 -13.42 -4.15
CA GLY A 104 4.47 -12.10 -3.58
C GLY A 104 3.85 -11.84 -2.20
N TYR A 105 2.84 -12.61 -1.78
CA TYR A 105 2.31 -12.54 -0.41
C TYR A 105 3.15 -13.37 0.55
N VAL A 106 3.23 -12.91 1.79
CA VAL A 106 3.84 -13.64 2.91
C VAL A 106 2.83 -13.87 4.03
N ILE A 107 3.03 -14.94 4.78
CA ILE A 107 2.26 -15.23 5.99
C ILE A 107 2.84 -14.44 7.16
N LEU A 108 1.98 -13.69 7.85
CA LEU A 108 2.32 -12.89 9.03
C LEU A 108 1.86 -13.53 10.33
N ALA A 109 0.76 -14.30 10.29
CA ALA A 109 0.20 -14.95 11.46
C ALA A 109 -0.68 -16.15 11.09
N GLU A 110 -0.82 -17.05 12.05
CA GLU A 110 -1.78 -18.14 12.13
C GLU A 110 -2.98 -17.71 12.97
N GLY A 111 -4.19 -18.14 12.58
CA GLY A 111 -5.39 -17.89 13.36
C GLY A 111 -6.47 -18.94 13.18
N SER A 112 -7.66 -18.58 13.67
CA SER A 112 -8.84 -19.44 13.67
C SER A 112 -10.06 -18.65 13.21
N SER A 113 -10.85 -19.25 12.33
CA SER A 113 -12.14 -18.70 11.89
C SER A 113 -13.14 -19.82 11.67
N ALA A 114 -14.32 -19.70 12.27
CA ALA A 114 -15.43 -20.64 12.06
C ALA A 114 -15.93 -20.64 10.61
N SER A 115 -15.62 -19.60 9.84
CA SER A 115 -15.96 -19.53 8.42
C SER A 115 -15.04 -20.39 7.55
N CYS A 116 -13.87 -20.80 8.05
CA CYS A 116 -12.94 -21.63 7.29
C CYS A 116 -13.13 -23.12 7.62
N PRO A 117 -12.86 -24.02 6.66
CA PRO A 117 -12.97 -25.45 6.90
C PRO A 117 -11.86 -25.95 7.82
N TYR A 118 -12.00 -27.22 8.22
CA TYR A 118 -11.03 -27.99 9.02
C TYR A 118 -10.84 -27.49 10.45
N SER A 119 -10.07 -28.26 11.22
CA SER A 119 -9.76 -27.97 12.62
C SER A 119 -8.92 -26.70 12.77
N PHE A 120 -9.16 -25.98 13.87
CA PHE A 120 -8.30 -24.87 14.28
C PHE A 120 -6.88 -25.34 14.61
N PRO A 121 -5.85 -24.50 14.34
CA PRO A 121 -5.91 -23.24 13.62
C PRO A 121 -6.08 -23.44 12.10
N ASN A 122 -6.96 -22.67 11.48
CA ASN A 122 -7.40 -22.87 10.09
C ASN A 122 -7.33 -21.62 9.20
N THR A 123 -6.70 -20.53 9.66
CA THR A 123 -6.45 -19.34 8.84
C THR A 123 -4.99 -18.92 8.79
N TRP A 124 -4.65 -18.20 7.73
CA TRP A 124 -3.43 -17.41 7.59
C TRP A 124 -3.78 -15.93 7.46
N THR A 125 -3.02 -15.06 8.11
CA THR A 125 -2.99 -13.63 7.78
C THR A 125 -1.86 -13.38 6.81
N ILE A 126 -2.17 -12.84 5.63
CA ILE A 126 -1.19 -12.59 4.57
C ILE A 126 -1.09 -11.13 4.19
N LYS A 127 0.06 -10.72 3.64
CA LYS A 127 0.29 -9.37 3.10
C LYS A 127 1.43 -9.38 2.07
N ILE A 128 1.45 -8.42 1.14
CA ILE A 128 2.65 -8.11 0.36
C ILE A 128 3.66 -7.36 1.25
N PRO A 129 4.87 -7.88 1.48
CA PRO A 129 5.87 -7.18 2.29
C PRO A 129 6.34 -5.90 1.57
N PRO A 130 6.64 -4.82 2.31
CA PRO A 130 7.15 -3.59 1.73
C PRO A 130 8.53 -3.80 1.10
N THR A 131 8.79 -3.10 0.00
CA THR A 131 10.13 -3.03 -0.61
C THR A 131 10.96 -1.91 0.02
N GLY A 132 12.26 -2.12 0.17
CA GLY A 132 13.19 -1.12 0.71
C GLY A 132 13.11 -0.91 2.22
N SER A 133 12.30 -1.69 2.94
CA SER A 133 12.20 -1.66 4.39
C SER A 133 12.04 -3.06 4.95
N ALA A 134 12.59 -3.28 6.14
CA ALA A 134 12.49 -4.57 6.81
C ALA A 134 11.03 -4.86 7.22
N SER A 135 10.63 -6.12 7.08
CA SER A 135 9.35 -6.63 7.56
C SER A 135 9.51 -8.04 8.11
N VAL A 136 8.61 -8.47 8.99
CA VAL A 136 8.65 -9.79 9.62
C VAL A 136 7.62 -10.70 8.95
N MET A 137 8.01 -11.94 8.65
CA MET A 137 7.11 -12.99 8.20
C MET A 137 7.31 -14.28 9.01
N CYS A 138 6.29 -15.14 9.04
CA CYS A 138 6.41 -16.48 9.59
C CYS A 138 7.28 -17.36 8.69
N LYS A 139 8.06 -18.26 9.28
CA LYS A 139 8.86 -19.25 8.53
C LYS A 139 8.01 -20.26 7.74
N ALA A 140 6.73 -20.39 8.07
CA ALA A 140 5.76 -21.14 7.26
C ALA A 140 5.56 -20.54 5.86
N SER A 141 5.89 -19.26 5.68
CA SER A 141 5.79 -18.58 4.40
C SER A 141 6.97 -18.93 3.50
N THR A 142 6.70 -19.04 2.20
CA THR A 142 7.77 -18.99 1.20
C THR A 142 8.31 -17.57 1.12
N LEU A 143 9.64 -17.42 0.97
CA LEU A 143 10.28 -16.12 0.78
C LEU A 143 9.96 -15.60 -0.64
N PRO A 144 9.41 -14.39 -0.79
CA PRO A 144 9.14 -13.83 -2.11
C PRO A 144 10.44 -13.59 -2.90
N SER A 145 10.35 -13.70 -4.22
CA SER A 145 11.48 -13.41 -5.11
C SER A 145 11.96 -11.96 -4.92
N GLY A 146 13.29 -11.77 -4.91
CA GLY A 146 13.92 -10.46 -4.68
C GLY A 146 14.06 -10.05 -3.21
N PHE A 147 13.45 -10.78 -2.27
CA PHE A 147 13.67 -10.56 -0.85
C PHE A 147 14.83 -11.40 -0.32
N VAL A 148 15.47 -10.91 0.74
CA VAL A 148 16.54 -11.56 1.49
C VAL A 148 16.18 -11.61 2.96
N ILE A 149 16.74 -12.59 3.66
CA ILE A 149 16.60 -12.75 5.12
C ILE A 149 17.76 -12.02 5.80
N VAL A 150 17.43 -11.10 6.70
CA VAL A 150 18.41 -10.28 7.44
C VAL A 150 18.45 -10.59 8.93
N ALA A 151 17.41 -11.23 9.47
CA ALA A 151 17.40 -11.72 10.85
C ALA A 151 16.37 -12.85 11.04
N GLN A 152 16.47 -13.51 12.19
CA GLN A 152 15.53 -14.48 12.71
C GLN A 152 14.93 -13.97 14.02
N GLY A 153 13.69 -14.36 14.29
CA GLY A 153 13.06 -14.09 15.58
C GLY A 153 12.01 -15.13 15.94
N SER A 154 11.17 -14.73 16.90
CA SER A 154 10.10 -15.52 17.47
C SER A 154 8.83 -14.67 17.58
N SER A 155 7.69 -15.24 17.21
CA SER A 155 6.38 -14.62 17.35
C SER A 155 5.34 -15.66 17.72
N ALA A 156 4.60 -15.42 18.79
CA ALA A 156 3.49 -16.28 19.21
C ALA A 156 2.36 -16.35 18.14
N SER A 157 2.30 -15.37 17.24
CA SER A 157 1.33 -15.35 16.14
C SER A 157 1.73 -16.29 15.01
N CYS A 158 2.98 -16.73 14.94
CA CYS A 158 3.44 -17.64 13.90
C CYS A 158 3.35 -19.11 14.36
N PRO A 159 3.12 -20.04 13.42
CA PRO A 159 3.09 -21.46 13.74
C PRO A 159 4.50 -21.98 14.06
N TYR A 160 4.56 -23.22 14.52
CA TYR A 160 5.78 -23.97 14.82
C TYR A 160 6.60 -23.45 16.01
N SER A 161 7.58 -24.26 16.41
CA SER A 161 8.48 -23.95 17.52
C SER A 161 9.36 -22.75 17.22
N PHE A 162 9.65 -21.99 18.27
CA PHE A 162 10.62 -20.91 18.20
C PHE A 162 12.03 -21.44 17.89
N PRO A 163 12.84 -20.70 17.11
CA PRO A 163 12.50 -19.46 16.42
C PRO A 163 11.68 -19.70 15.15
N ASN A 164 10.62 -18.92 14.95
CA ASN A 164 9.60 -19.18 13.92
C ASN A 164 9.31 -17.99 12.98
N THR A 165 10.13 -16.92 13.03
CA THR A 165 10.03 -15.80 12.09
C THR A 165 11.32 -15.52 11.33
N TRP A 166 11.17 -14.89 10.17
CA TRP A 166 12.24 -14.24 9.42
C TRP A 166 11.96 -12.74 9.33
N THR A 167 12.99 -11.92 9.52
CA THR A 167 12.99 -10.53 9.09
C THR A 167 13.55 -10.48 7.67
N ILE A 168 12.79 -9.88 6.77
CA ILE A 168 13.07 -9.84 5.34
C ILE A 168 13.09 -8.40 4.82
N THR A 169 13.86 -8.16 3.76
CA THR A 169 13.88 -6.88 3.02
C THR A 169 14.29 -7.15 1.57
N THR A 170 14.10 -6.17 0.69
CA THR A 170 14.85 -6.14 -0.58
C THR A 170 16.26 -5.58 -0.32
N PRO A 171 17.31 -6.12 -0.95
CA PRO A 171 18.66 -5.57 -0.81
C PRO A 171 18.80 -4.18 -1.44
N SER A 172 19.79 -3.41 -0.99
CA SER A 172 20.15 -2.11 -1.56
C SER A 172 20.66 -2.26 -3.00
N THR A 173 20.27 -1.33 -3.88
CA THR A 173 20.76 -1.28 -5.27
C THR A 173 22.02 -0.44 -5.44
N THR A 174 22.41 0.35 -4.43
CA THR A 174 23.56 1.26 -4.49
C THR A 174 24.63 0.97 -3.45
N GLY A 175 24.35 0.08 -2.50
CA GLY A 175 25.23 -0.20 -1.37
C GLY A 175 25.30 -1.68 -1.00
N ILE A 176 26.02 -1.94 0.08
CA ILE A 176 26.15 -3.28 0.64
C ILE A 176 24.94 -3.60 1.51
N THR A 177 24.38 -4.78 1.34
CA THR A 177 23.37 -5.37 2.22
C THR A 177 23.97 -6.55 2.96
N VAL A 178 23.86 -6.58 4.29
CA VAL A 178 24.23 -7.75 5.09
C VAL A 178 23.00 -8.64 5.23
N ILE A 179 23.14 -9.90 4.83
CA ILE A 179 22.08 -10.92 4.88
C ILE A 179 22.54 -12.09 5.73
N CYS A 180 21.59 -12.82 6.31
CA CYS A 180 21.92 -14.10 6.95
C CYS A 180 22.41 -15.11 5.91
N SER A 181 23.36 -15.96 6.28
CA SER A 181 23.92 -16.99 5.37
C SER A 181 22.86 -17.97 4.85
N ALA A 182 21.76 -18.13 5.59
CA ALA A 182 20.56 -18.88 5.23
C ALA A 182 19.73 -18.26 4.09
N SER A 183 19.91 -16.97 3.82
CA SER A 183 19.21 -16.26 2.77
C SER A 183 19.71 -16.69 1.38
N PRO A 184 18.82 -16.83 0.39
CA PRO A 184 19.25 -16.86 -1.00
C PRO A 184 19.94 -15.55 -1.38
N ILE A 185 20.84 -15.62 -2.36
CA ILE A 185 21.45 -14.44 -2.98
C ILE A 185 20.57 -14.06 -4.18
N PRO A 186 19.99 -12.85 -4.23
CA PRO A 186 19.17 -12.43 -5.36
C PRO A 186 19.96 -12.36 -6.66
N ALA A 187 19.27 -12.55 -7.79
CA ALA A 187 19.88 -12.46 -9.10
C ALA A 187 20.59 -11.11 -9.31
N GLY A 188 21.79 -11.14 -9.89
CA GLY A 188 22.62 -9.95 -10.13
C GLY A 188 23.44 -9.49 -8.93
N TYR A 189 23.22 -10.00 -7.72
CA TYR A 189 24.05 -9.66 -6.55
C TYR A 189 25.26 -10.59 -6.43
N VAL A 190 26.37 -10.02 -5.94
CA VAL A 190 27.61 -10.76 -5.63
C VAL A 190 27.94 -10.64 -4.14
N VAL A 191 28.55 -11.69 -3.59
CA VAL A 191 29.05 -11.68 -2.21
C VAL A 191 30.41 -11.00 -2.17
N VAL A 192 30.56 -9.99 -1.32
CA VAL A 192 31.79 -9.20 -1.14
C VAL A 192 32.41 -9.34 0.24
N GLY A 193 31.79 -10.13 1.13
CA GLY A 193 32.32 -10.40 2.45
C GLY A 193 31.44 -11.34 3.26
N THR A 194 31.96 -11.78 4.39
CA THR A 194 31.26 -12.62 5.36
C THR A 194 31.47 -12.07 6.76
N GLY A 195 30.52 -12.34 7.67
CA GLY A 195 30.61 -11.90 9.05
C GLY A 195 29.75 -12.73 9.99
N SER A 196 29.48 -12.16 11.15
CA SER A 196 28.78 -12.81 12.25
C SER A 196 27.74 -11.86 12.84
N SER A 197 26.53 -12.36 13.08
CA SER A 197 25.45 -11.64 13.74
C SER A 197 24.65 -12.58 14.63
N ALA A 198 24.40 -12.17 15.87
CA ALA A 198 23.52 -12.90 16.79
C ALA A 198 22.06 -12.94 16.31
N SER A 199 21.68 -12.05 15.40
CA SER A 199 20.33 -12.01 14.81
C SER A 199 20.14 -13.05 13.71
N CYS A 200 21.22 -13.67 13.22
CA CYS A 200 21.15 -14.69 12.19
C CYS A 200 21.26 -16.10 12.80
N PRO A 201 20.59 -17.10 12.20
CA PRO A 201 20.68 -18.48 12.67
C PRO A 201 22.07 -19.06 12.40
N TYR A 202 22.32 -20.23 13.01
CA TYR A 202 23.50 -21.07 12.80
C TYR A 202 24.81 -20.48 13.35
N SER A 203 25.85 -21.30 13.30
CA SER A 203 27.18 -20.97 13.79
C SER A 203 27.87 -19.89 12.95
N PHE A 204 28.74 -19.12 13.60
CA PHE A 204 29.56 -18.11 12.96
C PHE A 204 30.62 -18.73 12.03
N PRO A 205 30.93 -18.10 10.87
CA PRO A 205 30.29 -16.90 10.30
C PRO A 205 28.91 -17.20 9.70
N ASN A 206 27.91 -16.40 10.07
CA ASN A 206 26.50 -16.63 9.70
C ASN A 206 25.87 -15.48 8.91
N THR A 207 26.68 -14.55 8.39
CA THR A 207 26.23 -13.49 7.48
C THR A 207 27.07 -13.40 6.20
N LYS A 208 26.45 -12.85 5.16
CA LYS A 208 27.07 -12.50 3.87
C LYS A 208 26.80 -11.02 3.59
N SER A 209 27.81 -10.31 3.13
CA SER A 209 27.68 -8.96 2.58
C SER A 209 27.51 -9.05 1.08
N ILE A 210 26.42 -8.53 0.54
CA ILE A 210 26.10 -8.56 -0.90
C ILE A 210 25.96 -7.15 -1.48
N ARG A 211 26.30 -6.99 -2.77
CA ARG A 211 26.01 -5.77 -3.55
C ARG A 211 25.85 -6.10 -5.03
N LEU A 212 25.34 -5.16 -5.82
CA LEU A 212 25.47 -5.23 -7.27
C LEU A 212 26.93 -4.99 -7.68
N PRO A 213 27.42 -5.64 -8.76
CA PRO A 213 28.77 -5.48 -9.30
C PRO A 213 29.14 -4.03 -9.63
#